data_AF-A0A971VSB6-F1
#
_entry.id   AF-A0A971VSB6-F1
#
_cell.length_a   1.000
_cell.length_b   1.000
_cell.length_c   1.000
_cell.angle_alpha   90.00
_cell.angle_beta   90.00
_cell.angle_gamma   90.00
#
_symmetry.space_group_name_H-M   'P 1'
#
loop_
_entity.id
_entity.type
_entity.pdbx_description
1 polymer ?
#
loop_
_entity_poly.entity_id
_entity_poly.type
_entity_poly.pdbx_seq_one_letter_code
_entity_poly.pdbx_strand_id
1 'polypeptide(L)'
;MTIQIGGYLFDDATLANEAFDEIKYPNRADIVQIRYGANSLLARKLRELFGSTSELLDEIYTHRQKAKTSLIIPEDKREYIIIYAGNGTIRFDCVTRNNENHNVRTIDFGEEAPQRKETVAIGFKRNANVIERTKQRARGICQLCGRKAPFNDKQGNPYLEVHHIIWLSRGGADKLSNTAALCPNCHAKMHIVDDDKDIALLLERAKIE
;
A
#
# COMPACT_ATOMS: atom_id res chain seq x y z
N MET A 1 -25.43 0.62 1.05
CA MET A 1 -23.96 0.71 1.12
C MET A 1 -23.57 0.51 2.57
N THR A 2 -22.51 -0.24 2.84
CA THR A 2 -22.04 -0.43 4.23
C THR A 2 -20.68 0.24 4.38
N ILE A 3 -20.53 1.03 5.44
CA ILE A 3 -19.25 1.62 5.82
C ILE A 3 -18.63 0.78 6.93
N GLN A 4 -17.37 0.42 6.78
CA GLN A 4 -16.59 -0.30 7.78
C GLN A 4 -15.57 0.63 8.43
N ILE A 5 -15.60 0.77 9.76
CA ILE A 5 -14.60 1.50 10.54
C ILE A 5 -14.11 0.61 11.67
N GLY A 6 -12.82 0.26 11.71
CA GLY A 6 -12.22 -0.52 12.80
C GLY A 6 -12.95 -1.84 13.11
N GLY A 7 -13.51 -2.51 12.09
CA GLY A 7 -14.27 -3.76 12.24
C GLY A 7 -15.78 -3.58 12.49
N TYR A 8 -16.24 -2.38 12.83
CA TYR A 8 -17.66 -2.07 12.96
C TYR A 8 -18.27 -1.76 11.59
N LEU A 9 -19.50 -2.19 11.38
CA LEU A 9 -20.26 -1.95 10.15
C LEU A 9 -21.37 -0.94 10.42
N PHE A 10 -21.53 0.01 9.50
CA PHE A 10 -22.51 1.08 9.54
C PHE A 10 -23.28 1.07 8.22
N ASP A 11 -24.58 0.84 8.29
CA ASP A 11 -25.50 0.81 7.14
C ASP A 11 -26.44 2.03 7.09
N ASP A 12 -26.23 2.99 8.00
CA ASP A 12 -27.00 4.23 8.14
C ASP A 12 -26.44 5.40 7.32
N ALA A 13 -25.65 5.08 6.29
CA ALA A 13 -25.11 6.02 5.31
C ALA A 13 -25.50 5.64 3.88
N THR A 14 -25.66 6.65 3.04
CA THR A 14 -26.02 6.52 1.63
C THR A 14 -24.96 7.20 0.77
N LEU A 15 -24.61 6.58 -0.37
CA LEU A 15 -23.81 7.25 -1.40
C LEU A 15 -24.76 8.07 -2.29
N ALA A 16 -24.35 9.29 -2.62
CA ALA A 16 -25.05 10.15 -3.56
C ALA A 16 -24.10 10.60 -4.67
N ASN A 17 -24.68 10.88 -5.84
CA ASN A 17 -23.97 11.21 -7.08
C ASN A 17 -23.11 10.06 -7.64
N GLU A 18 -23.52 8.80 -7.45
CA GLU A 18 -22.83 7.63 -8.03
C GLU A 18 -22.84 7.64 -9.58
N ALA A 19 -23.85 8.26 -10.20
CA ALA A 19 -24.02 8.36 -11.65
C ALA A 19 -23.83 9.81 -12.13
N PHE A 20 -22.67 10.39 -11.83
CA PHE A 20 -22.32 11.72 -12.33
C PHE A 20 -22.35 11.76 -13.86
N ASP A 21 -23.20 12.62 -14.40
CA ASP A 21 -23.31 12.86 -15.84
C ASP A 21 -22.37 14.00 -16.22
N GLU A 22 -21.18 13.63 -16.67
CA GLU A 22 -20.12 14.55 -17.10
C GLU A 22 -20.56 15.44 -18.26
N ILE A 23 -21.51 14.97 -19.09
CA ILE A 23 -22.05 15.73 -20.22
C ILE A 23 -22.97 16.85 -19.71
N LYS A 24 -23.75 16.57 -18.66
CA LYS A 24 -24.65 17.55 -18.05
C LYS A 24 -23.90 18.56 -17.15
N TYR A 25 -22.73 18.21 -16.61
CA TYR A 25 -21.98 19.05 -15.67
C TYR A 25 -20.47 19.15 -15.99
N PRO A 26 -20.08 19.68 -17.16
CA PRO A 26 -18.70 19.59 -17.68
C PRO A 26 -17.65 20.39 -16.89
N ASN A 27 -18.07 21.33 -16.05
CA ASN A 27 -17.17 22.18 -15.24
C ASN A 27 -17.18 21.81 -13.74
N ARG A 28 -17.81 20.69 -13.35
CA ARG A 28 -17.80 20.23 -11.97
C ARG A 28 -16.85 19.05 -11.84
N ALA A 29 -15.92 19.13 -10.89
CA ALA A 29 -15.19 17.95 -10.45
C ALA A 29 -16.21 16.93 -9.95
N ASP A 30 -16.04 15.66 -10.33
CA ASP A 30 -16.89 14.57 -9.87
C ASP A 30 -16.77 14.46 -8.34
N ILE A 31 -17.88 14.62 -7.62
CA ILE A 31 -17.91 14.55 -6.15
C ILE A 31 -18.93 13.48 -5.76
N VAL A 32 -18.40 12.28 -5.53
CA VAL A 32 -19.10 11.23 -4.80
C VAL A 32 -19.31 11.70 -3.36
N GLN A 33 -20.56 11.65 -2.89
CA GLN A 33 -20.91 12.13 -1.55
C GLN A 33 -21.37 10.99 -0.65
N ILE A 34 -20.71 10.81 0.49
CA ILE A 34 -21.19 9.93 1.55
C ILE A 34 -22.07 10.77 2.48
N ARG A 35 -23.37 10.47 2.49
CA ARG A 35 -24.37 11.18 3.28
C ARG A 35 -24.82 10.33 4.46
N TYR A 36 -24.87 10.92 5.64
CA TYR A 36 -25.32 10.29 6.87
C TYR A 36 -26.03 11.31 7.75
N GLY A 37 -26.98 10.86 8.57
CA GLY A 37 -27.73 11.74 9.48
C GLY A 37 -26.83 12.31 10.59
N ALA A 38 -27.12 13.52 11.06
CA ALA A 38 -26.31 14.19 12.11
C ALA A 38 -26.19 13.36 13.41
N ASN A 39 -27.19 12.54 13.72
CA ASN A 39 -27.25 11.68 14.92
C ASN A 39 -27.12 10.18 14.61
N SER A 40 -26.72 9.83 13.39
CA SER A 40 -26.45 8.46 12.95
C SER A 40 -25.37 7.79 13.82
N LEU A 41 -25.36 6.46 13.87
CA LEU A 41 -24.31 5.67 14.52
C LEU A 41 -22.95 5.99 13.90
N LEU A 42 -22.90 6.12 12.57
CA LEU A 42 -21.70 6.57 11.86
C LEU A 42 -21.24 7.96 12.33
N ALA A 43 -22.14 8.95 12.37
CA ALA A 43 -21.80 10.31 12.80
C ALA A 43 -21.29 10.35 14.25
N ARG A 44 -21.91 9.57 15.14
CA ARG A 44 -21.48 9.44 16.53
C ARG A 44 -20.08 8.83 16.62
N LYS A 45 -19.82 7.77 15.86
CA LYS A 45 -18.50 7.12 15.86
C LYS A 45 -17.42 8.02 15.29
N LEU A 46 -17.71 8.77 14.22
CA LEU A 46 -16.78 9.75 13.67
C LEU A 46 -16.48 10.87 14.67
N ARG A 47 -17.48 11.43 15.36
CA ARG A 47 -17.22 12.43 16.42
C ARG A 47 -16.40 11.89 17.58
N GLU A 48 -16.64 10.63 17.97
CA GLU A 48 -15.86 9.95 19.01
C GLU A 48 -14.40 9.78 18.59
N LEU A 49 -14.14 9.32 17.36
CA LEU A 49 -12.79 9.10 16.84
C LEU A 49 -12.04 10.43 16.63
N PHE A 50 -12.68 11.41 16.00
CA PHE A 50 -12.12 12.72 15.69
C PHE A 50 -12.41 13.74 16.79
N GLY A 51 -12.27 13.33 18.05
CA GLY A 51 -12.61 14.16 19.21
C GLY A 51 -11.85 15.48 19.25
N SER A 52 -10.54 15.46 18.98
CA SER A 52 -9.72 16.68 18.94
C SER A 52 -10.15 17.65 17.84
N THR A 53 -10.50 17.15 16.64
CA THR A 53 -11.08 18.01 15.59
C THR A 53 -12.46 18.52 16.00
N SER A 54 -13.29 17.69 16.65
CA SER A 54 -14.63 18.10 17.11
C SER A 54 -14.55 19.24 18.12
N GLU A 55 -13.68 19.13 19.13
CA GLU A 55 -13.46 20.17 20.14
C GLU A 55 -12.97 21.48 19.51
N LEU A 56 -12.00 21.39 18.58
CA LEU A 56 -11.49 22.54 17.84
C LEU A 56 -12.62 23.22 17.02
N LEU A 57 -13.47 22.43 16.38
CA LEU A 57 -14.62 22.94 15.62
C LEU A 57 -15.60 23.65 16.56
N ASP A 58 -15.94 23.05 17.69
CA ASP A 58 -16.85 23.63 18.68
C ASP A 58 -16.32 24.95 19.24
N GLU A 59 -15.03 25.04 19.54
CA GLU A 59 -14.37 26.30 19.94
C GLU A 59 -14.50 27.37 18.84
N ILE A 60 -14.23 27.00 17.59
CA ILE A 60 -14.31 27.92 16.44
C ILE A 60 -15.75 28.39 16.20
N TYR A 61 -16.75 27.51 16.34
CA TYR A 61 -18.15 27.85 16.17
C TYR A 61 -18.68 28.71 17.33
N THR A 62 -18.26 28.44 18.56
CA THR A 62 -18.65 29.22 19.75
C THR A 62 -18.13 30.66 19.68
N HIS A 63 -16.92 30.86 19.14
CA HIS A 63 -16.27 32.17 19.10
C HIS A 63 -16.49 32.96 17.79
N ARG A 64 -17.20 32.41 16.79
CA ARG A 64 -17.46 33.09 15.50
C ARG A 64 -18.94 33.42 15.29
N GLN A 65 -19.25 34.71 15.13
CA GLN A 65 -20.61 35.19 14.82
C GLN A 65 -21.07 34.94 13.37
N LYS A 66 -20.18 34.57 12.42
CA LYS A 66 -20.55 34.27 11.02
C LYS A 66 -19.69 33.14 10.46
N ALA A 67 -20.35 32.11 9.93
CA ALA A 67 -19.73 30.96 9.29
C ALA A 67 -19.03 31.37 7.99
N LYS A 68 -17.69 31.33 7.96
CA LYS A 68 -16.97 31.20 6.69
C LYS A 68 -17.27 29.81 6.11
N THR A 69 -17.43 29.73 4.79
CA THR A 69 -17.68 28.50 4.04
C THR A 69 -16.49 27.53 4.02
N SER A 70 -15.29 28.00 4.35
CA SER A 70 -14.08 27.17 4.40
C SER A 70 -13.29 27.42 5.68
N LEU A 71 -13.00 26.34 6.41
CA LEU A 71 -12.14 26.37 7.57
C LEU A 71 -10.78 25.76 7.21
N ILE A 72 -9.70 26.48 7.50
CA ILE A 72 -8.33 25.97 7.35
C ILE A 72 -7.90 25.39 8.70
N ILE A 73 -7.70 24.08 8.76
CA ILE A 73 -7.17 23.40 9.94
C ILE A 73 -5.62 23.47 9.86
N PRO A 74 -4.94 23.96 10.92
CA PRO A 74 -3.47 23.95 11.00
C PRO A 74 -2.91 22.55 10.78
N GLU A 75 -1.75 22.44 10.13
CA GLU A 75 -1.17 21.15 9.72
C GLU A 75 -0.96 20.19 10.90
N ASP A 76 -0.47 20.71 12.03
CA ASP A 76 -0.30 20.00 13.30
C ASP A 76 -1.61 19.57 13.96
N LYS A 77 -2.76 20.05 13.46
CA LYS A 77 -4.11 19.75 13.95
C LYS A 77 -4.96 18.95 12.97
N ARG A 78 -4.40 18.51 11.83
CA ARG A 78 -5.16 17.74 10.83
C ARG A 78 -5.30 16.28 11.26
N GLU A 79 -6.51 15.79 11.06
CA GLU A 79 -6.86 14.37 11.16
C GLU A 79 -7.38 13.90 9.81
N TYR A 80 -7.24 12.61 9.50
CA TYR A 80 -7.49 12.09 8.16
C TYR A 80 -8.44 10.89 8.17
N ILE A 81 -9.27 10.80 7.13
CA ILE A 81 -10.01 9.59 6.77
C ILE A 81 -9.46 9.11 5.43
N ILE A 82 -8.93 7.89 5.40
CA ILE A 82 -8.54 7.21 4.17
C ILE A 82 -9.70 6.30 3.77
N ILE A 83 -10.15 6.43 2.53
CA ILE A 83 -11.34 5.74 2.02
C ILE A 83 -10.94 4.68 1.01
N TYR A 84 -11.38 3.44 1.23
CA TYR A 84 -11.24 2.33 0.28
C TYR A 84 -12.62 1.87 -0.14
N ALA A 85 -12.84 1.61 -1.43
CA ALA A 85 -14.09 1.08 -1.94
C ALA A 85 -13.87 -0.30 -2.60
N GLY A 86 -14.68 -1.29 -2.25
CA GLY A 86 -14.62 -2.63 -2.84
C GLY A 86 -15.82 -3.50 -2.48
N ASN A 87 -16.32 -4.30 -3.42
CA ASN A 87 -17.39 -5.30 -3.23
C ASN A 87 -18.64 -4.78 -2.48
N GLY A 88 -19.08 -3.55 -2.74
CA GLY A 88 -20.28 -2.95 -2.12
C GLY A 88 -20.09 -2.40 -0.70
N THR A 89 -18.87 -2.48 -0.16
CA THR A 89 -18.49 -1.93 1.14
C THR A 89 -17.46 -0.81 0.96
N ILE A 90 -17.59 0.25 1.76
CA ILE A 90 -16.60 1.31 1.85
C ILE A 90 -15.89 1.19 3.19
N ARG A 91 -14.57 1.10 3.20
CA ARG A 91 -13.78 1.06 4.43
C ARG A 91 -13.18 2.43 4.71
N PHE A 92 -13.37 2.91 5.93
CA PHE A 92 -12.67 4.09 6.44
C PHE A 92 -11.56 3.66 7.37
N ASP A 93 -10.38 4.22 7.13
CA ASP A 93 -9.26 4.16 8.05
C ASP A 93 -9.03 5.57 8.61
N CYS A 94 -9.16 5.71 9.93
CA CYS A 94 -9.23 6.99 10.61
C CYS A 94 -7.92 7.26 11.35
N VAL A 95 -7.22 8.32 10.94
CA VAL A 95 -5.95 8.77 11.53
C VAL A 95 -6.24 10.00 12.40
N THR A 96 -6.20 9.81 13.72
CA THR A 96 -6.61 10.82 14.72
C THR A 96 -5.44 11.20 15.63
N ARG A 97 -5.55 12.32 16.33
CA ARG A 97 -4.53 12.81 17.29
C ARG A 97 -4.49 11.99 18.58
N ASN A 98 -5.63 11.42 18.97
CA ASN A 98 -5.79 10.67 20.22
C ASN A 98 -5.33 9.21 20.12
N ASN A 99 -4.81 8.77 18.97
CA ASN A 99 -4.23 7.44 18.81
C ASN A 99 -3.00 7.19 19.71
N GLU A 100 -2.52 8.18 20.48
CA GLU A 100 -1.44 7.98 21.44
C GLU A 100 -1.87 7.29 22.76
N ASN A 101 -3.15 7.13 23.13
CA ASN A 101 -3.49 6.68 24.51
C ASN A 101 -4.79 5.90 24.81
N HIS A 102 -5.60 5.42 23.85
CA HIS A 102 -6.80 4.62 24.19
C HIS A 102 -6.81 3.20 23.60
N ASN A 103 -6.67 2.24 24.52
CA ASN A 103 -6.95 0.80 24.45
C ASN A 103 -8.30 0.47 23.79
N VAL A 104 -8.39 0.59 22.45
CA VAL A 104 -9.37 -0.14 21.65
C VAL A 104 -8.79 -1.54 21.42
N ARG A 105 -9.54 -2.56 21.84
CA ARG A 105 -9.22 -3.97 21.63
C ARG A 105 -8.72 -4.19 20.19
N THR A 106 -7.46 -4.58 20.12
CA THR A 106 -6.62 -4.78 18.94
C THR A 106 -7.28 -5.72 17.93
N ILE A 107 -7.70 -5.18 16.79
CA ILE A 107 -7.38 -5.83 15.51
C ILE A 107 -6.00 -5.28 15.15
N ASP A 108 -5.01 -6.15 15.23
CA ASP A 108 -3.58 -5.89 15.09
C ASP A 108 -3.20 -5.56 13.63
N PHE A 109 -2.69 -4.34 13.41
CA PHE A 109 -1.69 -4.03 12.39
C PHE A 109 -0.63 -3.11 13.02
N GLY A 110 0.23 -3.68 13.87
CA GLY A 110 1.61 -3.18 14.09
C GLY A 110 1.86 -2.38 15.37
N GLU A 111 2.87 -2.80 16.14
CA GLU A 111 3.33 -2.22 17.41
C GLU A 111 4.02 -0.85 17.23
N GLU A 112 3.69 0.14 18.09
CA GLU A 112 4.25 1.50 18.07
C GLU A 112 5.74 1.60 18.47
N ALA A 113 6.38 0.50 18.82
CA ALA A 113 7.83 0.37 18.82
C ALA A 113 8.19 -1.08 18.43
N PRO A 114 9.11 -1.31 17.48
CA PRO A 114 9.49 -2.67 17.12
C PRO A 114 10.10 -3.35 18.34
N GLN A 115 9.44 -4.38 18.87
CA GLN A 115 10.13 -5.29 19.78
C GLN A 115 11.33 -5.87 19.03
N ARG A 116 12.52 -5.77 19.63
CA ARG A 116 13.71 -6.39 19.07
C ARG A 116 13.55 -7.90 19.11
N LYS A 117 13.08 -8.46 18.00
CA LYS A 117 12.98 -9.90 17.79
C LYS A 117 14.33 -10.40 17.31
N GLU A 118 15.04 -11.12 18.16
CA GLU A 118 16.23 -11.85 17.72
C GLU A 118 15.79 -12.96 16.78
N THR A 119 16.02 -12.75 15.49
CA THR A 119 15.69 -13.71 14.45
C THR A 119 16.97 -14.39 14.01
N VAL A 120 17.07 -15.70 14.22
CA VAL A 120 18.16 -16.50 13.62
C VAL A 120 17.79 -16.74 12.16
N ALA A 121 18.25 -15.86 11.28
CA ALA A 121 18.10 -16.03 9.84
C ALA A 121 19.19 -16.97 9.32
N ILE A 122 18.80 -18.16 8.86
CA ILE A 122 19.70 -19.05 8.11
C ILE A 122 19.85 -18.46 6.71
N GLY A 123 20.85 -17.60 6.54
CA GLY A 123 21.22 -17.03 5.25
C GLY A 123 22.19 -17.94 4.51
N PHE A 124 21.91 -18.22 3.24
CA PHE A 124 22.92 -18.81 2.36
C PHE A 124 23.90 -17.72 1.94
N LYS A 125 25.19 -17.96 2.15
CA LYS A 125 26.25 -17.09 1.61
C LYS A 125 26.22 -17.18 0.09
N ARG A 126 25.68 -16.14 -0.55
CA ARG A 126 25.64 -16.04 -2.02
C ARG A 126 27.02 -15.68 -2.55
N ASN A 127 27.41 -16.32 -3.64
CA ASN A 127 28.64 -16.03 -4.33
C ASN A 127 28.51 -14.72 -5.11
N ALA A 128 29.24 -13.69 -4.66
CA ALA A 128 29.22 -12.37 -5.30
C ALA A 128 29.56 -12.44 -6.80
N ASN A 129 30.44 -13.36 -7.20
CA ASN A 129 30.80 -13.58 -8.60
C ASN A 129 29.59 -14.09 -9.41
N VAL A 130 28.79 -15.00 -8.85
CA VAL A 130 27.56 -15.49 -9.50
C VAL A 130 26.57 -14.35 -9.69
N ILE A 131 26.38 -13.49 -8.69
CA ILE A 131 25.50 -12.32 -8.77
C ILE A 131 25.97 -11.37 -9.88
N GLU A 132 27.25 -10.99 -9.85
CA GLU A 132 27.82 -10.04 -10.80
C GLU A 132 27.75 -10.58 -12.24
N ARG A 133 28.20 -11.82 -12.47
CA ARG A 133 28.15 -12.45 -13.79
C ARG A 133 26.71 -12.64 -14.28
N THR A 134 25.74 -12.87 -13.40
CA THR A 134 24.31 -12.90 -13.77
C THR A 134 23.84 -11.54 -14.28
N LYS A 135 24.20 -10.45 -13.62
CA LYS A 135 23.85 -9.08 -14.06
C LYS A 135 24.55 -8.71 -15.37
N GLN A 136 25.83 -9.08 -15.52
CA GLN A 136 26.59 -8.89 -16.76
C GLN A 136 25.96 -9.62 -17.94
N ARG A 137 25.59 -10.90 -17.75
CA ARG A 137 24.88 -11.71 -18.76
C ARG A 137 23.57 -11.05 -19.21
N ALA A 138 22.84 -10.45 -18.29
CA ALA A 138 21.56 -9.81 -18.58
C ALA A 138 21.67 -8.48 -19.35
N ARG A 139 22.85 -7.83 -19.37
CA ARG A 139 23.10 -6.58 -20.11
C ARG A 139 22.03 -5.49 -19.88
N GLY A 140 21.55 -5.39 -18.63
CA GLY A 140 20.52 -4.43 -18.25
C GLY A 140 19.11 -4.71 -18.82
N ILE A 141 18.86 -5.93 -19.31
CA ILE A 141 17.56 -6.40 -19.79
C ILE A 141 17.06 -7.48 -18.84
N CYS A 142 15.82 -7.34 -18.38
CA CYS A 142 15.15 -8.34 -17.54
C CYS A 142 15.04 -9.68 -18.29
N GLN A 143 15.58 -10.74 -17.70
CA GLN A 143 15.60 -12.07 -18.31
C GLN A 143 14.23 -12.77 -18.28
N LEU A 144 13.19 -12.17 -17.69
CA LEU A 144 11.81 -12.67 -17.79
C LEU A 144 11.01 -11.89 -18.85
N CYS A 145 10.75 -10.60 -18.61
CA CYS A 145 9.89 -9.80 -19.48
C CYS A 145 10.59 -9.20 -20.72
N GLY A 146 11.92 -9.30 -20.83
CA GLY A 146 12.68 -8.78 -21.97
C GLY A 146 12.78 -7.25 -22.05
N ARG A 147 12.28 -6.52 -21.05
CA ARG A 147 12.36 -5.05 -20.99
C ARG A 147 13.67 -4.61 -20.35
N LYS A 148 14.13 -3.40 -20.71
CA LYS A 148 15.26 -2.75 -20.04
C LYS A 148 14.98 -2.56 -18.54
N ALA A 149 16.04 -2.45 -17.75
CA ALA A 149 15.95 -2.07 -16.34
C ALA A 149 15.11 -0.78 -16.18
N PRO A 150 14.27 -0.67 -15.14
CA PRO A 150 13.37 0.46 -14.97
C PRO A 150 14.08 1.76 -14.61
N PHE A 151 15.27 1.67 -14.00
CA PHE A 151 16.11 2.79 -13.62
C PHE A 151 17.56 2.32 -13.44
N ASN A 152 18.48 3.26 -13.21
CA ASN A 152 19.87 2.99 -12.90
C ASN A 152 20.17 3.22 -11.40
N ASP A 153 21.17 2.52 -10.86
CA ASP A 153 21.70 2.81 -9.52
C ASP A 153 22.47 4.15 -9.48
N LYS A 154 22.95 4.52 -8.29
CA LYS A 154 23.72 5.76 -8.08
C LYS A 154 25.02 5.81 -8.89
N GLN A 155 25.52 4.67 -9.34
CA GLN A 155 26.72 4.52 -10.16
C GLN A 155 26.39 4.48 -11.67
N GLY A 156 25.11 4.60 -12.04
CA GLY A 156 24.66 4.59 -13.43
C GLY A 156 24.43 3.19 -14.02
N ASN A 157 24.52 2.12 -13.24
CA ASN A 157 24.29 0.76 -13.74
C ASN A 157 22.80 0.42 -13.80
N PRO A 158 22.33 -0.31 -14.82
CA PRO A 158 20.95 -0.79 -14.89
C PRO A 158 20.55 -1.60 -13.64
N TYR A 159 19.46 -1.20 -12.99
CA TYR A 159 18.99 -1.86 -11.77
C TYR A 159 18.18 -3.13 -12.07
N LEU A 160 18.79 -4.29 -11.79
CA LEU A 160 18.16 -5.60 -11.81
C LEU A 160 18.51 -6.38 -10.53
N GLU A 161 17.56 -7.21 -10.09
CA GLU A 161 17.66 -8.09 -8.92
C GLU A 161 17.99 -9.51 -9.38
N VAL A 162 18.95 -10.17 -8.72
CA VAL A 162 19.32 -11.55 -9.05
C VAL A 162 18.42 -12.51 -8.26
N HIS A 163 17.72 -13.35 -8.99
CA HIS A 163 16.84 -14.39 -8.47
C HIS A 163 17.46 -15.77 -8.68
N HIS A 164 17.35 -16.66 -7.69
CA HIS A 164 17.62 -18.09 -7.87
C HIS A 164 16.35 -18.77 -8.40
N ILE A 165 16.39 -19.26 -9.64
CA ILE A 165 15.23 -19.79 -10.37
C ILE A 165 14.64 -21.00 -9.63
N ILE A 166 15.50 -21.95 -9.27
CA ILE A 166 15.23 -22.93 -8.22
C ILE A 166 15.76 -22.32 -6.92
N TRP A 167 14.84 -22.10 -5.98
CA TRP A 167 15.14 -21.44 -4.72
C TRP A 167 16.20 -22.22 -3.93
N LEU A 168 17.12 -21.51 -3.27
CA LEU A 168 18.12 -22.14 -2.40
C LEU A 168 17.47 -22.95 -1.26
N SER A 169 16.34 -22.46 -0.72
CA SER A 169 15.55 -23.17 0.29
C SER A 169 14.90 -24.46 -0.23
N ARG A 170 14.73 -24.59 -1.56
CA ARG A 170 14.24 -25.80 -2.23
C ARG A 170 15.38 -26.68 -2.78
N GLY A 171 16.60 -26.46 -2.31
CA GLY A 171 17.79 -27.21 -2.75
C GLY A 171 18.41 -26.72 -4.06
N GLY A 172 18.02 -25.54 -4.54
CA GLY A 172 18.62 -24.91 -5.72
C GLY A 172 20.12 -24.61 -5.52
N ALA A 173 20.89 -24.72 -6.59
CA ALA A 173 22.33 -24.44 -6.55
C ALA A 173 22.61 -22.94 -6.69
N ASP A 174 23.62 -22.43 -5.99
CA ASP A 174 24.15 -21.08 -6.21
C ASP A 174 25.11 -21.04 -7.41
N LYS A 175 24.54 -21.17 -8.62
CA LYS A 175 25.25 -21.26 -9.90
C LYS A 175 24.58 -20.39 -10.95
N LEU A 176 25.34 -19.97 -11.97
CA LEU A 176 24.84 -19.16 -13.09
C LEU A 176 23.69 -19.80 -13.86
N SER A 177 23.70 -21.14 -13.95
CA SER A 177 22.63 -21.92 -14.58
C SER A 177 21.31 -21.91 -13.81
N ASN A 178 21.33 -21.43 -12.57
CA ASN A 178 20.18 -21.36 -11.67
C ASN A 178 19.89 -19.93 -11.21
N THR A 179 20.49 -18.91 -11.82
CA THR A 179 20.23 -17.52 -11.49
C THR A 179 19.70 -16.75 -12.69
N ALA A 180 18.90 -15.71 -12.46
CA ALA A 180 18.41 -14.80 -13.49
C ALA A 180 18.38 -13.35 -12.97
N ALA A 181 18.70 -12.37 -13.82
CA ALA A 181 18.54 -10.96 -13.47
C ALA A 181 17.15 -10.45 -13.90
N LEU A 182 16.37 -9.95 -12.95
CA LEU A 182 14.97 -9.57 -13.12
C LEU A 182 14.75 -8.11 -12.72
N CYS A 183 13.76 -7.44 -13.34
CA CYS A 183 13.29 -6.16 -12.81
C CYS A 183 12.48 -6.37 -11.52
N PRO A 184 12.30 -5.35 -10.66
CA PRO A 184 11.60 -5.48 -9.38
C PRO A 184 10.21 -6.11 -9.51
N ASN A 185 9.46 -5.75 -10.55
CA ASN A 185 8.12 -6.29 -10.78
C ASN A 185 8.15 -7.80 -11.13
N CYS A 186 9.09 -8.22 -11.98
CA CYS A 186 9.25 -9.63 -12.33
C CYS A 186 9.83 -10.44 -11.17
N HIS A 187 10.71 -9.84 -10.38
CA HIS A 187 11.27 -10.46 -9.18
C HIS A 187 10.18 -10.74 -8.14
N ALA A 188 9.32 -9.74 -7.86
CA ALA A 188 8.14 -9.92 -7.02
C ALA A 188 7.18 -10.98 -7.58
N LYS A 189 6.95 -10.99 -8.90
CA LYS A 189 6.13 -12.03 -9.56
C LYS A 189 6.66 -13.44 -9.28
N MET A 190 7.97 -13.66 -9.37
CA MET A 190 8.57 -14.97 -9.07
C MET A 190 8.38 -15.39 -7.61
N HIS A 191 8.37 -14.44 -6.67
CA HIS A 191 8.13 -14.72 -5.26
C HIS A 191 6.65 -14.97 -4.92
N ILE A 192 5.72 -14.30 -5.62
CA ILE A 192 4.29 -14.32 -5.31
C ILE A 192 3.54 -15.39 -6.11
N VAL A 193 3.82 -15.47 -7.40
CA VAL A 193 3.06 -16.31 -8.35
C VAL A 193 3.71 -17.68 -8.53
N ASP A 194 5.05 -17.74 -8.59
CA ASP A 194 5.82 -19.00 -8.72
C ASP A 194 5.33 -19.89 -9.89
N ASP A 195 5.11 -19.29 -11.07
CA ASP A 195 4.52 -19.95 -12.24
C ASP A 195 5.53 -20.85 -12.98
N ASP A 196 5.15 -22.10 -13.24
CA ASP A 196 6.01 -23.11 -13.89
C ASP A 196 6.49 -22.70 -15.29
N LYS A 197 5.72 -21.92 -16.05
CA LYS A 197 6.11 -21.47 -17.40
C LYS A 197 7.22 -20.43 -17.31
N ASP A 198 7.13 -19.52 -16.33
CA ASP A 198 8.18 -18.53 -16.08
C ASP A 198 9.47 -19.21 -15.60
N ILE A 199 9.35 -20.21 -14.71
CA ILE A 199 10.49 -21.02 -14.24
C ILE A 199 11.16 -21.72 -15.42
N ALA A 200 10.40 -22.43 -16.26
CA ALA A 200 10.93 -23.14 -17.42
C ALA A 200 11.63 -22.19 -18.40
N LEU A 201 11.03 -21.02 -18.66
CA LEU A 201 11.62 -19.99 -19.53
C LEU A 201 12.95 -19.47 -18.98
N LEU A 202 13.01 -19.20 -17.67
CA LEU A 202 14.23 -18.71 -17.03
C LEU A 202 15.33 -19.77 -16.99
N LEU A 203 14.98 -21.04 -16.73
CA LEU A 203 15.94 -22.15 -16.79
C LEU A 203 16.53 -22.31 -18.19
N GLU A 204 15.71 -22.20 -19.23
CA GLU A 204 16.20 -22.27 -20.61
C GLU A 204 17.16 -21.12 -20.93
N ARG A 205 16.79 -19.89 -20.55
CA ARG A 205 17.65 -18.70 -20.71
C ARG A 205 18.92 -18.74 -19.86
N ALA A 206 18.93 -19.49 -18.77
CA ALA A 206 20.11 -19.66 -17.91
C ALA A 206 21.07 -20.75 -18.39
N LYS A 207 20.62 -21.67 -19.27
CA LYS A 207 21.44 -22.73 -19.89
C LYS A 207 22.18 -22.29 -21.15
N ILE A 208 21.64 -21.29 -21.85
CA ILE A 208 22.24 -20.77 -23.08
C ILE A 208 23.41 -19.86 -22.68
N GLU A 209 24.54 -20.46 -22.33
CA GLU A 209 25.93 -19.93 -22.33
C GLU A 209 26.92 -20.91 -21.69
#